data_AF-A0A1M5INM5-F1
#
_entry.id   AF-A0A1M5INM5-F1
#
_cell.length_a   1.000
_cell.length_b   1.000
_cell.length_c   1.000
_cell.angle_alpha   90.00
_cell.angle_beta   90.00
_cell.angle_gamma   90.00
#
_symmetry.space_group_name_H-M   'P 1'
#
loop_
_entity.id
_entity.type
_entity.pdbx_description
1 polymer ?
#
loop_
_entity_poly.entity_id
_entity_poly.type
_entity_poly.pdbx_seq_one_letter_code
_entity_poly.pdbx_strand_id
1 'polypeptide(L)' 'MTEFSDEDIRREAFLLWEAEGRPLWSHGYDHWFRAIESLRRRHSAERDFGRALPTEESDAPS' A
#
# COMPACT_ATOMS: atom_id res chain seq x y z
N MET A 1 -11.35 6.28 -13.59
CA MET A 1 -11.65 5.85 -12.21
C MET A 1 -10.42 5.12 -11.70
N THR A 2 -9.79 5.64 -10.64
CA THR A 2 -8.63 5.03 -10.00
C THR A 2 -9.03 3.75 -9.27
N GLU A 3 -8.09 2.81 -9.14
CA GLU A 3 -8.27 1.53 -8.43
C GLU A 3 -8.57 1.71 -6.93
N PHE A 4 -8.12 2.84 -6.36
CA PHE A 4 -8.35 3.24 -4.97
C PHE A 4 -9.28 4.44 -4.92
N SER A 5 -10.00 4.58 -3.80
CA SER A 5 -10.84 5.74 -3.56
C SER A 5 -9.98 7.01 -3.42
N ASP A 6 -10.51 8.15 -3.86
CA ASP A 6 -9.84 9.44 -3.70
C ASP A 6 -9.56 9.77 -2.23
N GLU A 7 -10.39 9.27 -1.31
CA GLU A 7 -10.20 9.46 0.13
C GLU A 7 -8.98 8.68 0.64
N ASP A 8 -8.82 7.44 0.21
CA ASP A 8 -7.65 6.62 0.57
C ASP A 8 -6.37 7.23 0.01
N ILE A 9 -6.41 7.70 -1.23
CA ILE A 9 -5.26 8.36 -1.86
C ILE A 9 -4.92 9.66 -1.13
N ARG A 10 -5.91 10.48 -0.75
CA ARG A 10 -5.69 11.70 0.05
C ARG A 10 -5.05 11.39 1.40
N ARG A 11 -5.56 10.38 2.11
CA ARG A 11 -5.04 9.98 3.41
C ARG A 11 -3.58 9.54 3.30
N GLU A 12 -3.27 8.67 2.34
CA GLU A 12 -1.91 8.17 2.13
C GLU A 12 -0.97 9.30 1.68
N ALA A 13 -1.42 10.19 0.79
CA ALA A 13 -0.63 11.34 0.35
C ALA A 13 -0.29 12.28 1.50
N PHE A 14 -1.25 12.51 2.41
CA PHE A 14 -1.05 13.31 3.61
C PHE A 14 -0.02 12.66 4.55
N LEU A 15 -0.10 11.34 4.77
CA LEU A 15 0.88 10.62 5.59
C LEU A 15 2.30 10.71 5.01
N LEU A 16 2.44 10.60 3.69
CA LEU A 16 3.73 10.77 3.00
C LEU A 16 4.27 12.20 3.15
N TRP A 17 3.40 13.22 3.04
CA TRP A 17 3.77 14.61 3.23
C TRP A 17 4.19 14.91 4.68
N GLU A 18 3.50 14.37 5.66
CA GLU A 18 3.90 14.47 7.08
C GLU A 18 5.23 13.77 7.35
N ALA A 19 5.43 12.57 6.81
CA ALA A 19 6.66 11.79 6.99
C ALA A 19 7.90 12.51 6.43
N GLU A 20 7.73 13.37 5.43
CA GLU A 20 8.79 14.18 4.84
C GLU A 20 9.05 15.50 5.57
N GLY A 21 8.37 15.75 6.68
CA GLY A 21 8.52 16.98 7.46
C GLY A 21 7.74 18.15 6.88
N ARG A 22 6.63 17.89 6.17
CA ARG A 22 5.69 18.90 5.67
C ARG A 22 6.33 19.93 4.74
N PRO A 23 6.99 19.50 3.65
CA PRO A 23 7.64 20.40 2.71
C PRO A 23 6.64 21.43 2.16
N LEU A 24 6.96 22.72 2.31
CA LEU A 24 6.13 23.86 1.88
C LEU A 24 6.09 24.03 0.35
N TRP A 25 7.07 23.47 -0.37
CA TRP A 25 7.25 23.63 -1.82
C TRP A 25 7.04 22.33 -2.60
N SER A 26 6.47 21.31 -1.97
CA SER A 26 6.14 20.09 -2.71
C SER A 26 4.94 20.32 -3.63
N HIS A 27 5.01 19.82 -4.86
CA HIS A 27 3.84 19.75 -5.71
C HIS A 27 2.89 18.70 -5.13
N GLY A 28 1.65 19.08 -4.81
CA GLY A 28 0.65 18.15 -4.25
C GLY A 28 0.41 16.91 -5.14
N TYR A 29 0.70 17.00 -6.44
CA TYR A 29 0.66 15.89 -7.38
C TYR A 29 1.73 14.82 -7.12
N ASP A 30 2.89 15.17 -6.55
CA ASP A 30 3.98 14.23 -6.28
C ASP A 30 3.58 13.26 -5.16
N HIS A 31 3.00 13.79 -4.08
CA HIS A 31 2.48 12.99 -2.97
C HIS A 31 1.27 12.16 -3.39
N TRP A 32 0.42 12.67 -4.28
CA TRP A 32 -0.72 11.93 -4.83
C TRP A 32 -0.28 10.69 -5.63
N PHE A 33 0.69 10.84 -6.54
CA PHE A 33 1.17 9.71 -7.32
C PHE A 33 1.88 8.68 -6.44
N ARG A 34 2.70 9.14 -5.50
CA ARG A 34 3.39 8.26 -4.54
C ARG A 34 2.43 7.53 -3.60
N ALA A 35 1.31 8.14 -3.25
CA ALA A 35 0.24 7.50 -2.50
C ALA A 35 -0.36 6.31 -3.26
N ILE A 36 -0.67 6.49 -4.55
CA ILE A 36 -1.18 5.39 -5.40
C ILE A 36 -0.17 4.24 -5.46
N GLU A 37 1.12 4.53 -5.66
CA GLU A 37 2.17 3.51 -5.70
C GLU A 37 2.37 2.82 -4.34
N SER A 38 2.23 3.55 -3.24
CA SER A 38 2.27 2.99 -1.87
C SER A 38 1.11 2.02 -1.65
N LEU A 39 -0.11 2.43 -1.99
CA LEU A 39 -1.32 1.63 -1.88
C LEU A 39 -1.23 0.34 -2.71
N ARG A 40 -0.73 0.43 -3.95
CA ARG A 40 -0.46 -0.73 -4.81
C ARG A 40 0.50 -1.71 -4.15
N ARG A 41 1.63 -1.22 -3.63
CA ARG A 41 2.61 -2.08 -2.95
C ARG A 41 2.02 -2.78 -1.73
N ARG A 42 1.22 -2.07 -0.92
CA ARG A 42 0.56 -2.68 0.25
C ARG A 42 -0.44 -3.75 -0.16
N HIS A 43 -1.27 -3.49 -1.15
CA HIS A 43 -2.25 -4.47 -1.65
C HIS A 43 -1.59 -5.68 -2.31
N SER A 44 -0.48 -5.50 -3.05
CA SER A 44 0.33 -6.60 -3.57
C SER A 44 0.97 -7.42 -2.45
N ALA A 45 1.55 -6.76 -1.44
CA ALA A 45 2.13 -7.45 -0.28
C ALA A 45 1.06 -8.24 0.50
N GLU A 46 -0.13 -7.67 0.74
CA GLU A 46 -1.25 -8.36 1.38
C GLU A 46 -1.69 -9.59 0.58
N ARG A 47 -1.73 -9.50 -0.76
CA ARG A 47 -2.00 -10.64 -1.64
C ARG A 47 -0.92 -11.73 -1.55
N ASP A 48 0.35 -11.34 -1.47
CA ASP A 48 1.46 -12.28 -1.38
C ASP A 48 1.50 -12.95 0.00
N PHE A 49 1.22 -12.22 1.09
CA PHE A 49 1.06 -12.78 2.43
C PHE A 49 -0.18 -13.67 2.54
N GLY A 50 -1.28 -13.36 1.85
CA GLY A 50 -2.44 -14.25 1.76
C GLY A 50 -2.21 -15.50 0.91
N ARG A 51 -1.12 -15.54 0.12
CA ARG A 51 -0.75 -16.65 -0.76
C ARG A 51 0.37 -17.54 -0.21
N ALA A 52 1.17 -17.04 0.72
CA ALA A 52 2.05 -17.85 1.56
C ALA A 52 1.28 -18.23 2.83
N LEU A 53 0.68 -19.41 2.96
CA LEU A 53 1.33 -20.73 2.95
C LEU A 53 0.30 -21.78 2.50
N PRO A 54 0.66 -22.79 1.69
CA PRO A 54 0.02 -24.09 1.84
C PRO A 54 0.37 -24.56 3.25
N THR A 55 -0.63 -24.62 4.12
CA THR A 55 -0.52 -25.37 5.38
C THR A 55 -0.27 -26.83 4.98
N GLU A 56 1.00 -27.26 4.98
CA GLU A 56 1.34 -28.69 4.97
C GLU A 56 0.97 -29.29 6.34
N GLU A 57 -0.32 -29.25 6.64
CA GLU A 57 -0.98 -30.21 7.50
C GLU A 57 -1.64 -31.21 6.54
N SER A 58 -0.83 -32.14 6.03
CA SER A 58 -1.33 -33.38 5.45
C SER A 58 -0.37 -34.49 5.81
N ASP A 59 -0.68 -35.04 6.99
CA ASP A 59 -0.81 -36.47 7.21
C ASP A 59 0.47 -37.32 7.15
N ALA A 60 0.93 -37.73 8.33
CA ALA A 60 1.64 -38.99 8.55
C ALA A 60 0.80 -40.16 7.97
N PRO A 61 1.35 -41.29 7.49
CA PRO A 61 2.10 -42.22 8.37
C PRO A 61 3.18 -43.10 7.69
N SER A 62 4.10 -43.64 8.50
CA SER A 62 4.47 -45.07 8.60
C SER A 62 5.72 -45.26 9.46
#